data_AF-A0AB39WWV1-F1
#
_entry.id   AF-A0AB39WWV1-F1
#
_cell.length_a   1.000
_cell.length_b   1.000
_cell.length_c   1.000
_cell.angle_alpha   90.00
_cell.angle_beta   90.00
_cell.angle_gamma   90.00
#
_symmetry.space_group_name_H-M   'P 1'
#
loop_
_entity.id
_entity.type
_entity.pdbx_description
1 polymer ?
#
loop_
_entity_poly.entity_id
_entity_poly.type
_entity_poly.pdbx_seq_one_letter_code
_entity_poly.pdbx_strand_id
1 'polypeptide(L)'
;MSSIDATCSCHLDFLINHFCIACDGSKIRNKDREATILRNRDRKLPTQIEYLEFDCGHCKQKYKSLTEDWRCPCCNRTKFQVLRWTMRFPKSPSRFEGWVVGLHTHHDHASDAYGGMYTLQGAAAARFAPVIICEQCNSADSSAKKKLRLPENFTFTPVEIKSFIYPTAHGWHIINYAVAQDVYRKFETSKAVPKFF
;
A
#
# COMPACT_ATOMS: atom_id res chain seq x y z
N MET A 1 -6.00 -15.75 37.50
CA MET A 1 -5.74 -14.80 36.41
C MET A 1 -4.78 -15.46 35.45
N SER A 2 -5.29 -16.09 34.39
CA SER A 2 -4.50 -16.93 33.49
C SER A 2 -3.61 -16.05 32.59
N SER A 3 -2.30 -16.14 32.81
CA SER A 3 -1.29 -15.66 31.88
C SER A 3 -1.31 -16.55 30.64
N ILE A 4 -1.88 -16.05 29.54
CA ILE A 4 -1.77 -16.74 28.25
C ILE A 4 -0.50 -16.20 27.58
N ASP A 5 0.62 -16.82 27.92
CA ASP A 5 1.85 -16.74 27.15
C ASP A 5 1.58 -17.31 25.75
N ALA A 6 1.45 -16.40 24.80
CA ALA A 6 1.32 -16.67 23.39
C ALA A 6 2.51 -16.06 22.64
N THR A 7 3.73 -16.29 23.13
CA THR A 7 4.96 -15.87 22.46
C THR A 7 5.02 -16.51 21.07
N CYS A 8 4.84 -15.74 19.99
CA CYS A 8 5.27 -16.24 18.69
C CYS A 8 6.78 -16.43 18.70
N SER A 9 7.29 -17.35 17.88
CA SER A 9 8.74 -17.56 17.70
C SER A 9 9.44 -16.41 16.95
N CYS A 10 8.76 -15.28 16.78
CA CYS A 10 9.26 -14.06 16.16
C CYS A 10 9.82 -13.11 17.22
N HIS A 11 10.73 -12.23 16.83
CA HIS A 11 11.39 -11.29 17.72
C HIS A 11 10.39 -10.35 18.43
N LEU A 12 10.62 -10.03 19.71
CA LEU A 12 9.73 -9.15 20.50
C LEU A 12 9.59 -7.74 19.89
N ASP A 13 10.65 -7.24 19.25
CA ASP A 13 10.65 -5.99 18.46
C ASP A 13 9.60 -5.94 17.33
N PHE A 14 8.92 -7.05 17.02
CA PHE A 14 7.88 -7.12 16.00
C PHE A 14 6.46 -6.96 16.57
N LEU A 15 6.31 -6.60 17.84
CA LEU A 15 5.02 -6.37 18.48
C LEU A 15 4.59 -4.90 18.35
N ILE A 16 3.38 -4.68 17.84
CA ILE A 16 2.66 -3.40 17.93
C ILE A 16 1.35 -3.68 18.68
N ASN A 17 1.14 -3.03 19.83
CA ASN A 17 -0.04 -3.25 20.69
C ASN A 17 -0.31 -4.74 20.99
N HIS A 18 0.74 -5.49 21.35
CA HIS A 18 0.70 -6.94 21.59
C HIS A 18 0.34 -7.82 20.36
N PHE A 19 0.22 -7.23 19.17
CA PHE A 19 0.06 -7.94 17.92
C PHE A 19 1.41 -8.05 17.18
N CYS A 20 1.82 -9.26 16.85
CA CYS A 20 3.05 -9.47 16.11
C CYS A 20 2.83 -9.21 14.62
N ILE A 21 3.37 -8.10 14.12
CA ILE A 21 3.28 -7.73 12.70
C ILE A 21 4.18 -8.60 11.81
N ALA A 22 5.08 -9.41 12.37
CA ALA A 22 5.87 -10.37 11.59
C ALA A 22 5.05 -11.61 11.20
N CYS A 23 4.34 -12.22 12.17
CA CYS A 23 3.52 -13.42 11.91
C CYS A 23 2.03 -13.11 11.67
N ASP A 24 1.62 -11.86 11.83
CA ASP A 24 0.21 -11.47 11.72
C ASP A 24 -0.69 -12.21 12.74
N GLY A 25 -0.16 -12.47 13.94
CA GLY A 25 -0.84 -13.23 14.98
C GLY A 25 -0.90 -14.75 14.76
N SER A 26 -0.50 -15.26 13.58
CA SER A 26 -0.52 -16.71 13.27
C SER A 26 0.48 -17.54 14.07
N LYS A 27 1.43 -16.89 14.74
CA LYS A 27 2.60 -17.49 15.40
C LYS A 27 3.55 -18.25 14.46
N ILE A 28 3.34 -18.17 13.14
CA ILE A 28 4.21 -18.74 12.11
C ILE A 28 5.15 -17.65 11.59
N ARG A 29 6.46 -17.90 11.61
CA ARG A 29 7.46 -16.93 11.11
C ARG A 29 7.27 -16.65 9.61
N ASN A 30 7.38 -15.37 9.24
CA ASN A 30 7.33 -14.92 7.86
C ASN A 30 8.59 -14.09 7.57
N LYS A 31 9.59 -14.74 6.94
CA LYS A 31 10.90 -14.13 6.67
C LYS A 31 10.82 -12.87 5.81
N ASP A 32 9.88 -12.82 4.86
CA ASP A 32 9.70 -11.65 3.99
C ASP A 32 9.19 -10.44 4.80
N ARG A 33 8.26 -10.67 5.74
CA ARG A 33 7.78 -9.62 6.65
C ARG A 33 8.87 -9.19 7.62
N GLU A 34 9.60 -10.12 8.21
CA GLU A 34 10.74 -9.81 9.09
C GLU A 34 11.79 -8.96 8.38
N ALA A 35 12.18 -9.32 7.15
CA ALA A 35 13.09 -8.53 6.34
C ALA A 35 12.57 -7.11 6.08
N THR A 36 11.27 -6.96 5.81
CA THR A 36 10.64 -5.64 5.63
C THR A 36 10.66 -4.82 6.93
N ILE A 37 10.41 -5.45 8.08
CA ILE A 37 10.44 -4.79 9.39
C ILE A 37 11.85 -4.30 9.73
N LEU A 38 12.86 -5.16 9.56
CA LEU A 38 14.26 -4.79 9.78
C LEU A 38 14.70 -3.68 8.84
N ARG A 39 14.35 -3.77 7.55
CA ARG A 39 14.62 -2.71 6.58
C ARG A 39 13.94 -1.39 6.94
N ASN A 40 12.73 -1.45 7.50
CA ASN A 40 12.04 -0.28 8.03
C ASN A 40 12.73 0.28 9.27
N ARG A 41 13.22 -0.56 10.19
CA ARG A 41 13.97 -0.11 11.38
C ARG A 41 15.19 0.71 11.01
N ASP A 42 15.95 0.24 10.03
CA ASP A 42 17.24 0.85 9.63
C ASP A 42 17.09 1.93 8.53
N ARG A 43 15.86 2.36 8.24
CA ARG A 43 15.59 3.32 7.16
C ARG A 43 16.18 4.69 7.49
N LYS A 44 16.72 5.36 6.46
CA LYS A 44 17.10 6.78 6.56
C LYS A 44 15.84 7.64 6.68
N LEU A 45 15.84 8.55 7.64
CA LEU A 45 14.78 9.56 7.83
C LEU A 45 15.23 10.88 7.18
N PRO A 46 14.36 11.55 6.41
CA PRO A 46 14.69 12.84 5.83
C PRO A 46 14.68 13.92 6.91
N THR A 47 15.62 14.85 6.80
CA THR A 47 15.53 16.14 7.49
C THR A 47 14.47 17.03 6.85
N GLN A 48 14.07 18.09 7.55
CA GLN A 48 13.17 19.09 6.97
C GLN A 48 13.80 19.78 5.75
N ILE A 49 15.10 20.05 5.77
CA ILE A 49 15.83 20.68 4.66
C ILE A 49 15.80 19.75 3.44
N GLU A 50 16.17 18.47 3.61
CA GLU A 50 16.11 17.48 2.51
C GLU A 50 14.69 17.36 1.91
N TYR A 51 13.64 17.48 2.72
CA TYR A 51 12.27 17.50 2.23
C TYR A 51 11.95 18.75 1.41
N LEU A 52 12.34 19.94 1.88
CA LEU A 52 12.07 21.21 1.22
C LEU A 52 12.87 21.36 -0.09
N GLU A 53 14.07 20.78 -0.14
CA GLU A 53 14.94 20.77 -1.33
C GLU A 53 14.55 19.69 -2.37
N PHE A 54 13.67 18.75 -2.01
CA PHE A 54 13.32 17.63 -2.87
C PHE A 54 12.52 18.06 -4.11
N ASP A 55 13.07 17.79 -5.30
CA ASP A 55 12.52 18.27 -6.59
C ASP A 55 11.42 17.38 -7.21
N CYS A 56 11.08 16.27 -6.55
CA CYS A 56 10.02 15.31 -6.91
C CYS A 56 10.24 14.48 -8.17
N GLY A 57 11.38 14.64 -8.86
CA GLY A 57 11.75 13.85 -10.04
C GLY A 57 10.61 13.61 -11.04
N HIS A 58 10.39 12.34 -11.42
CA HIS A 58 9.39 11.96 -12.43
C HIS A 58 7.92 12.12 -11.97
N CYS A 59 7.66 12.23 -10.66
CA CYS A 59 6.32 12.47 -10.12
C CYS A 59 6.01 13.96 -9.94
N LYS A 60 6.89 14.87 -10.38
CA LYS A 60 6.81 16.32 -10.14
C LYS A 60 5.46 16.94 -10.47
N GLN A 61 4.82 16.56 -11.56
CA GLN A 61 3.49 17.10 -11.92
C GLN A 61 2.42 16.71 -10.91
N LYS A 62 2.29 15.41 -10.57
CA LYS A 62 1.35 14.93 -9.56
C LYS A 62 1.67 15.48 -8.18
N TYR A 63 2.95 15.58 -7.83
CA TYR A 63 3.35 16.12 -6.54
C TYR A 63 2.96 17.60 -6.39
N LYS A 64 3.15 18.40 -7.45
CA LYS A 64 2.77 19.82 -7.48
C LYS A 64 1.25 20.05 -7.44
N SER A 65 0.45 19.11 -7.93
CA SER A 65 -1.01 19.23 -7.87
C SER A 65 -1.58 18.92 -6.48
N LEU A 66 -0.78 18.39 -5.56
CA LEU A 66 -1.20 18.09 -4.19
C LEU A 66 -0.83 19.25 -3.25
N THR A 67 -1.80 19.63 -2.42
CA THR A 67 -1.62 20.59 -1.32
C THR A 67 -0.65 20.06 -0.26
N GLU A 68 -0.06 20.94 0.55
CA GLU A 68 0.89 20.52 1.61
C GLU A 68 0.24 19.68 2.72
N ASP A 69 -1.05 19.90 2.98
CA ASP A 69 -1.85 19.12 3.94
C ASP A 69 -2.35 17.78 3.37
N TRP A 70 -2.05 17.48 2.09
CA TRP A 70 -2.45 16.22 1.47
C TRP A 70 -1.96 15.02 2.27
N ARG A 71 -2.86 14.05 2.42
CA ARG A 71 -2.60 12.74 3.02
C ARG A 71 -3.04 11.66 2.06
N CYS A 72 -2.24 10.61 1.96
CA CYS A 72 -2.62 9.44 1.16
C CYS A 72 -3.92 8.85 1.69
N PRO A 73 -4.98 8.69 0.86
CA PRO A 73 -6.30 8.22 1.33
C PRO A 73 -6.28 6.77 1.84
N CYS A 74 -5.27 5.99 1.46
CA CYS A 74 -5.06 4.63 1.95
C CYS A 74 -4.35 4.59 3.30
N CYS A 75 -3.13 5.16 3.38
CA CYS A 75 -2.26 5.01 4.56
C CYS A 75 -2.22 6.24 5.49
N ASN A 76 -2.89 7.32 5.14
CA ASN A 76 -2.91 8.60 5.85
C ASN A 76 -1.55 9.31 6.03
N ARG A 77 -0.49 8.82 5.38
CA ARG A 77 0.84 9.45 5.39
C ARG A 77 0.78 10.81 4.69
N THR A 78 1.44 11.81 5.29
CA THR A 78 1.64 13.14 4.70
C THR A 78 2.61 13.11 3.51
N LYS A 79 2.69 14.22 2.76
CA LYS A 79 3.74 14.42 1.73
C LYS A 79 5.15 14.19 2.26
N PHE A 80 5.46 14.64 3.47
CA PHE A 80 6.73 14.36 4.13
C PHE A 80 6.93 12.86 4.39
N GLN A 81 5.94 12.19 4.98
CA GLN A 81 6.03 10.78 5.38
C GLN A 81 6.09 9.80 4.21
N VAL A 82 5.74 10.21 2.98
CA VAL A 82 5.90 9.37 1.78
C VAL A 82 7.28 9.47 1.13
N LEU A 83 8.09 10.47 1.50
CA LEU A 83 9.48 10.61 1.05
C LEU A 83 10.33 9.47 1.64
N ARG A 84 10.96 8.69 0.77
CA ARG A 84 11.71 7.48 1.15
C ARG A 84 13.08 7.44 0.50
N TRP A 85 14.10 7.04 1.26
CA TRP A 85 15.44 6.76 0.75
C TRP A 85 15.45 5.35 0.14
N THR A 86 15.82 5.24 -1.13
CA THR A 86 15.80 3.94 -1.82
C THR A 86 16.73 3.92 -3.02
N MET A 87 17.08 2.70 -3.45
CA MET A 87 17.74 2.48 -4.74
C MET A 87 16.83 2.93 -5.88
N ARG A 88 17.33 3.86 -6.71
CA ARG A 88 16.74 4.29 -7.97
C ARG A 88 17.30 3.45 -9.10
N PHE A 89 16.46 3.17 -10.09
CA PHE A 89 16.80 2.34 -11.26
C PHE A 89 17.50 1.02 -10.87
N PRO A 90 16.92 0.19 -9.99
CA PRO A 90 17.62 -0.95 -9.38
C PRO A 90 18.11 -2.01 -10.39
N LYS A 91 17.55 -2.01 -11.61
CA LYS A 91 17.94 -2.91 -12.71
C LYS A 91 18.91 -2.28 -13.72
N SER A 92 19.34 -1.03 -13.49
CA SER A 92 20.24 -0.28 -14.38
C SER A 92 21.67 -0.26 -13.84
N PRO A 93 22.71 -0.21 -14.70
CA PRO A 93 24.08 0.11 -14.29
C PRO A 93 24.20 1.46 -13.58
N SER A 94 23.34 2.43 -13.93
CA SER A 94 23.28 3.77 -13.32
C SER A 94 22.44 3.80 -12.04
N ARG A 95 22.38 2.69 -11.30
CA ARG A 95 21.64 2.64 -10.03
C ARG A 95 22.34 3.49 -8.97
N PHE A 96 21.56 4.25 -8.22
CA PHE A 96 22.07 5.05 -7.10
C PHE A 96 20.97 5.19 -6.04
N GLU A 97 21.36 5.41 -4.79
CA GLU A 97 20.41 5.70 -3.74
C GLU A 97 20.03 7.17 -3.71
N GLY A 98 18.77 7.45 -3.41
CA GLY A 98 18.32 8.83 -3.24
C GLY A 98 16.91 8.90 -2.68
N TRP A 99 16.50 10.13 -2.37
CA TRP A 99 15.14 10.44 -1.99
C TRP A 99 14.18 10.25 -3.17
N VAL A 100 13.06 9.57 -2.91
CA VAL A 100 12.01 9.30 -3.90
C VAL A 100 10.64 9.50 -3.27
N VAL A 101 9.73 10.09 -4.04
CA VAL A 101 8.29 10.02 -3.84
C VAL A 101 7.69 9.47 -5.13
N GLY A 102 6.97 8.36 -5.02
CA GLY A 102 6.13 7.86 -6.10
C GLY A 102 4.65 8.15 -5.79
N LEU A 103 3.94 8.70 -6.76
CA LEU A 103 2.51 9.01 -6.71
C LEU A 103 1.81 8.44 -7.93
N HIS A 104 0.68 7.78 -7.72
CA HIS A 104 -0.08 7.08 -8.76
C HIS A 104 -1.53 7.52 -8.74
N THR A 105 -2.12 7.65 -9.93
CA THR A 105 -3.58 7.76 -10.07
C THR A 105 -4.16 6.36 -9.99
N HIS A 106 -4.65 6.00 -8.81
CA HIS A 106 -5.32 4.74 -8.56
C HIS A 106 -6.74 4.79 -9.09
N HIS A 107 -7.13 3.80 -9.88
CA HIS A 107 -8.45 3.71 -10.49
C HIS A 107 -8.89 2.26 -10.59
N ASP A 108 -10.19 2.05 -10.77
CA ASP A 108 -10.74 0.70 -10.88
C ASP A 108 -10.52 0.12 -12.29
N HIS A 109 -9.78 -0.98 -12.37
CA HIS A 109 -9.52 -1.68 -13.63
C HIS A 109 -10.75 -2.40 -14.17
N ALA A 110 -11.84 -2.49 -13.40
CA ALA A 110 -13.13 -2.94 -13.93
C ALA A 110 -13.61 -2.05 -15.09
N SER A 111 -13.20 -0.77 -15.11
CA SER A 111 -13.54 0.18 -16.16
C SER A 111 -12.79 -0.04 -17.48
N ASP A 112 -11.65 -0.75 -17.46
CA ASP A 112 -10.78 -0.90 -18.63
C ASP A 112 -11.46 -1.73 -19.75
N ALA A 113 -12.28 -2.70 -19.37
CA ALA A 113 -13.08 -3.49 -20.31
C ALA A 113 -14.10 -2.65 -21.09
N TYR A 114 -14.41 -1.43 -20.61
CA TYR A 114 -15.39 -0.52 -21.19
C TYR A 114 -14.74 0.72 -21.80
N GLY A 115 -13.47 0.63 -22.21
CA GLY A 115 -12.71 1.75 -22.79
C GLY A 115 -12.16 2.73 -21.75
N GLY A 116 -12.14 2.33 -20.48
CA GLY A 116 -11.63 3.12 -19.36
C GLY A 116 -12.68 4.05 -18.76
N MET A 117 -12.34 4.60 -17.61
CA MET A 117 -13.29 5.33 -16.76
C MET A 117 -13.83 6.66 -17.33
N TYR A 118 -13.30 7.13 -18.47
CA TYR A 118 -13.80 8.34 -19.14
C TYR A 118 -15.01 8.06 -20.04
N THR A 119 -15.38 6.79 -20.23
CA THR A 119 -16.64 6.41 -20.89
C THR A 119 -17.77 6.32 -19.86
N LEU A 120 -19.01 6.51 -20.30
CA LEU A 120 -20.17 6.38 -19.41
C LEU A 120 -20.24 4.98 -18.79
N GLN A 121 -20.01 3.95 -19.60
CA GLN A 121 -20.02 2.55 -19.19
C GLN A 121 -18.86 2.23 -18.24
N GLY A 122 -17.65 2.74 -18.50
CA GLY A 122 -16.49 2.57 -17.64
C GLY A 122 -16.65 3.26 -16.29
N ALA A 123 -17.19 4.48 -16.28
CA ALA A 123 -17.53 5.18 -15.04
C ALA A 123 -18.59 4.43 -14.23
N ALA A 124 -19.62 3.87 -14.88
CA ALA A 124 -20.65 3.09 -14.22
C ALA A 124 -20.13 1.73 -13.69
N ALA A 125 -19.10 1.17 -14.32
CA ALA A 125 -18.46 -0.08 -13.89
C ALA A 125 -17.47 0.12 -12.72
N ALA A 126 -16.90 1.31 -12.57
CA ALA A 126 -15.93 1.61 -11.53
C ALA A 126 -16.58 1.66 -10.13
N ARG A 127 -15.94 1.03 -9.14
CA ARG A 127 -16.39 1.03 -7.73
C ARG A 127 -16.03 2.32 -7.00
N PHE A 128 -15.11 3.11 -7.53
CA PHE A 128 -14.63 4.35 -6.93
C PHE A 128 -14.02 5.28 -8.00
N ALA A 129 -14.07 6.60 -7.75
CA ALA A 129 -13.45 7.60 -8.61
C ALA A 129 -11.91 7.56 -8.50
N PRO A 130 -11.15 7.98 -9.53
CA PRO A 130 -9.71 7.92 -9.51
C PRO A 130 -9.17 8.85 -8.44
N VAL A 131 -8.11 8.40 -7.78
CA VAL A 131 -7.54 9.14 -6.67
C VAL A 131 -6.03 9.01 -6.66
N ILE A 132 -5.34 10.09 -6.30
CA ILE A 132 -3.89 10.05 -6.14
C ILE A 132 -3.55 9.35 -4.83
N ILE A 133 -2.72 8.31 -4.90
CA ILE A 133 -2.19 7.56 -3.75
C ILE A 133 -0.66 7.46 -3.83
N CYS A 134 -0.03 7.10 -2.72
CA CYS A 134 1.42 6.87 -2.71
C CYS A 134 1.81 5.51 -3.32
N GLU A 135 3.03 5.43 -3.84
CA GLU A 135 3.62 4.23 -4.47
C GLU A 135 3.45 2.98 -3.62
N GLN A 136 3.64 3.07 -2.30
CA GLN A 136 3.56 1.89 -1.44
C GLN A 136 2.14 1.34 -1.30
N CYS A 137 1.11 2.20 -1.37
CA CYS A 137 -0.28 1.76 -1.39
C CYS A 137 -0.65 1.17 -2.76
N ASN A 138 -0.21 1.79 -3.85
CA ASN A 138 -0.37 1.24 -5.20
C ASN A 138 0.31 -0.13 -5.35
N SER A 139 1.53 -0.25 -4.83
CA SER A 139 2.27 -1.51 -4.79
C SER A 139 1.60 -2.56 -3.91
N ALA A 140 0.89 -2.16 -2.85
CA ALA A 140 0.17 -3.11 -1.99
C ALA A 140 -1.00 -3.77 -2.73
N ASP A 141 -1.76 -3.01 -3.52
CA ASP A 141 -2.78 -3.53 -4.42
C ASP A 141 -2.18 -4.57 -5.40
N SER A 142 -1.18 -4.16 -6.18
CA SER A 142 -0.55 -5.05 -7.16
C SER A 142 0.08 -6.31 -6.52
N SER A 143 0.72 -6.16 -5.36
CA SER A 143 1.35 -7.26 -4.64
C SER A 143 0.33 -8.24 -4.06
N ALA A 144 -0.80 -7.74 -3.53
CA ALA A 144 -1.90 -8.57 -3.04
C ALA A 144 -2.52 -9.36 -4.19
N LYS A 145 -2.86 -8.71 -5.32
CA LYS A 145 -3.39 -9.38 -6.50
C LYS A 145 -2.48 -10.49 -7.01
N LYS A 146 -1.18 -10.20 -7.14
CA LYS A 146 -0.18 -11.18 -7.59
C LYS A 146 -0.04 -12.36 -6.62
N LYS A 147 0.06 -12.09 -5.32
CA LYS A 147 0.25 -13.14 -4.29
C LYS A 147 -0.96 -14.07 -4.19
N LEU A 148 -2.17 -13.50 -4.27
CA LEU A 148 -3.43 -14.20 -4.11
C LEU A 148 -4.03 -14.70 -5.44
N ARG A 149 -3.38 -14.40 -6.57
CA ARG A 149 -3.84 -14.73 -7.94
C ARG A 149 -5.25 -14.19 -8.23
N LEU A 150 -5.50 -12.95 -7.84
CA LEU A 150 -6.78 -12.28 -8.09
C LEU A 150 -6.90 -11.85 -9.56
N PRO A 151 -8.11 -11.65 -10.10
CA PRO A 151 -8.32 -11.18 -11.47
C PRO A 151 -7.60 -9.85 -11.76
N GLU A 152 -7.14 -9.69 -13.00
CA GLU A 152 -6.41 -8.49 -13.43
C GLU A 152 -7.27 -7.22 -13.39
N ASN A 153 -8.54 -7.36 -13.80
CA ASN A 153 -9.54 -6.30 -13.80
C ASN A 153 -10.13 -5.99 -12.42
N PHE A 154 -9.66 -6.66 -11.35
CA PHE A 154 -10.03 -6.29 -9.99
C PHE A 154 -9.06 -5.24 -9.45
N THR A 155 -9.60 -4.26 -8.72
CA THR A 155 -8.83 -3.28 -7.96
C THR A 155 -9.38 -3.14 -6.54
N PHE A 156 -8.50 -3.10 -5.55
CA PHE A 156 -8.88 -2.75 -4.18
C PHE A 156 -9.15 -1.23 -4.08
N THR A 157 -10.27 -0.83 -3.50
CA THR A 157 -10.56 0.58 -3.20
C THR A 157 -9.54 1.15 -2.19
N PRO A 158 -9.42 2.48 -2.04
CA PRO A 158 -8.52 3.07 -1.04
C PRO A 158 -8.78 2.61 0.40
N VAL A 159 -10.05 2.47 0.77
CA VAL A 159 -10.48 2.00 2.10
C VAL A 159 -10.16 0.51 2.29
N GLU A 160 -10.31 -0.28 1.23
CA GLU A 160 -9.90 -1.69 1.25
C GLU A 160 -8.39 -1.83 1.42
N ILE A 161 -7.58 -1.09 0.67
CA ILE A 161 -6.12 -1.06 0.84
C ILE A 161 -5.74 -0.73 2.29
N LYS A 162 -6.38 0.31 2.87
CA LYS A 162 -6.17 0.70 4.27
C LYS A 162 -6.37 -0.45 5.26
N SER A 163 -7.32 -1.35 4.99
CA SER A 163 -7.65 -2.45 5.92
C SER A 163 -6.57 -3.51 6.03
N PHE A 164 -5.72 -3.68 5.00
CA PHE A 164 -4.75 -4.77 4.94
C PHE A 164 -3.29 -4.31 4.91
N ILE A 165 -3.01 -3.03 5.12
CA ILE A 165 -1.62 -2.53 5.22
C ILE A 165 -1.29 -2.05 6.63
N TYR A 166 -0.04 -2.28 7.04
CA TYR A 166 0.56 -1.58 8.17
C TYR A 166 1.57 -0.57 7.63
N PRO A 167 1.23 0.74 7.63
CA PRO A 167 2.08 1.75 7.05
C PRO A 167 3.23 2.15 7.98
N THR A 168 4.41 2.40 7.40
CA THR A 168 5.57 2.96 8.08
C THR A 168 5.96 4.28 7.42
N ALA A 169 6.05 5.37 8.18
CA ALA A 169 6.54 6.66 7.67
C ALA A 169 7.95 6.50 7.09
N HIS A 170 8.21 7.04 5.89
CA HIS A 170 9.48 6.93 5.16
C HIS A 170 9.90 5.48 4.81
N GLY A 171 9.02 4.50 5.00
CA GLY A 171 9.32 3.08 4.83
C GLY A 171 8.33 2.35 3.92
N TRP A 172 8.46 1.02 3.92
CA TRP A 172 7.60 0.07 3.21
C TRP A 172 6.37 -0.29 4.02
N HIS A 173 5.30 -0.65 3.31
CA HIS A 173 4.10 -1.21 3.92
C HIS A 173 4.29 -2.70 4.17
N ILE A 174 3.82 -3.17 5.31
CA ILE A 174 3.64 -4.60 5.57
C ILE A 174 2.22 -4.97 5.12
N ILE A 175 2.08 -6.02 4.33
CA ILE A 175 0.78 -6.43 3.74
C ILE A 175 0.23 -7.63 4.51
N ASN A 176 -1.02 -7.52 4.96
CA ASN A 176 -1.83 -8.60 5.48
C ASN A 176 -2.60 -9.30 4.35
N TYR A 177 -2.01 -10.36 3.79
CA TYR A 177 -2.63 -11.11 2.70
C TYR A 177 -3.91 -11.84 3.10
N ALA A 178 -4.08 -12.22 4.38
CA ALA A 178 -5.30 -12.87 4.86
C ALA A 178 -6.47 -11.87 4.82
N VAL A 179 -6.27 -10.66 5.36
CA VAL A 179 -7.29 -9.60 5.29
C VAL A 179 -7.55 -9.17 3.85
N ALA A 180 -6.52 -9.07 3.00
CA ALA A 180 -6.71 -8.78 1.58
C ALA A 180 -7.57 -9.85 0.87
N GLN A 181 -7.38 -11.14 1.22
CA GLN A 181 -8.20 -12.24 0.71
C GLN A 181 -9.64 -12.16 1.21
N ASP A 182 -9.86 -11.78 2.47
CA ASP A 182 -11.20 -11.59 3.04
C ASP A 182 -11.94 -10.44 2.37
N VAL A 183 -11.25 -9.34 2.08
CA VAL A 183 -11.79 -8.21 1.32
C VAL A 183 -12.24 -8.67 -0.07
N TYR A 184 -11.40 -9.43 -0.79
CA TYR A 184 -11.77 -9.95 -2.11
C TYR A 184 -12.96 -10.90 -2.04
N ARG A 185 -13.02 -11.79 -1.04
CA ARG A 185 -14.17 -12.69 -0.82
C ARG A 185 -15.47 -11.92 -0.60
N LYS A 186 -15.44 -10.83 0.17
CA LYS A 186 -16.60 -9.94 0.38
C LYS A 186 -17.05 -9.28 -0.93
N PHE A 187 -16.10 -8.82 -1.74
CA PHE A 187 -16.39 -8.28 -3.06
C PHE A 187 -17.10 -9.31 -3.95
N GLU A 188 -16.58 -10.54 -4.05
CA GLU A 188 -17.22 -11.59 -4.86
C GLU A 188 -18.61 -11.96 -4.35
N THR A 189 -18.79 -12.01 -3.02
CA THR A 189 -20.11 -12.24 -2.41
C THR A 189 -21.10 -11.12 -2.75
N SER A 190 -20.65 -9.86 -2.79
CA SER A 190 -21.50 -8.71 -3.14
C SER A 190 -21.96 -8.69 -4.60
N LYS A 191 -21.21 -9.33 -5.51
CA LYS A 191 -21.65 -9.55 -6.90
C LYS A 191 -22.70 -10.64 -7.03
N ALA A 192 -22.62 -11.67 -6.18
CA ALA A 192 -23.46 -12.87 -6.27
C ALA A 192 -24.89 -12.64 -5.78
N VAL A 193 -25.17 -11.54 -5.07
CA VAL A 193 -26.54 -11.17 -4.68
C VAL A 193 -27.23 -10.53 -5.90
N PRO A 194 -28.30 -11.13 -6.45
CA PRO A 194 -29.08 -10.48 -7.50
C PRO A 194 -29.61 -9.16 -6.95
N LYS A 195 -29.34 -8.05 -7.65
CA LYS A 195 -30.05 -6.80 -7.40
C LYS A 195 -31.47 -7.00 -7.90
N PHE A 196 -32.36 -7.53 -7.05
CA PHE A 196 -33.79 -7.49 -7.29
C PHE A 196 -34.21 -6.01 -7.24
N PHE A 197 -34.51 -5.44 -8.40
CA PHE A 197 -35.23 -4.18 -8.57
C PHE A 197 -36.59 -4.49 -9.19
#